data_AF-A0A516AGA2-F1
#
_entry.id   AF-A0A516AGA2-F1
#
_cell.length_a   1.000
_cell.length_b   1.000
_cell.length_c   1.000
_cell.angle_alpha   90.00
_cell.angle_beta   90.00
_cell.angle_gamma   90.00
#
_symmetry.space_group_name_H-M   'P 1'
#
loop_
_entity.id
_entity.type
_entity.pdbx_description
1 polymer ?
#
loop_
_entity_poly.entity_id
_entity_poly.type
_entity_poly.pdbx_seq_one_letter_code
_entity_poly.pdbx_strand_id
1 'polypeptide(L)'
;IICICNDHSSPQVRSLTFSCYDIRFSRPSKTTIAQRAAQIAAAEGLSVEANALEALAESCGNDVRHTLSQLQVMAKSAAFQQLGVGYEDMRGRLRETGKDRVAMLGPFEACKNLLTSSIAQRMTVSEKLEHFFVDFNLMHLLVQENYLGSVAKRPPEAELLQACARSAELVALGDLFSRRIRDGAEWGLLPSMGLVSTVYPAHVTSGFVAFPEFPKFLGNYSKASRARRLCQELHAHLRLASGVGRSALVTSNFSEALFSKAVAPLLREDVAGAVEVLDAYGLQREHLAEHLAELRQHLGEEDGFKLVDPRVKAAMTRELNQGGHALRVVLPGAKRRRVAAPEDDALGDEGDRDLPATGRKPEEGAGDAEAQEASDAEGAASSALVRKAKAKRGAGARAKAKAGAKAEAKA
;
A
#
# COMPACT_ATOMS: atom_id res chain seq x y z
N ILE A 1 9.92 13.70 29.46
CA ILE A 1 10.29 13.63 28.02
C ILE A 1 9.16 14.32 27.25
N ILE A 2 9.48 15.28 26.38
CA ILE A 2 8.49 15.98 25.56
C ILE A 2 8.74 15.57 24.11
N CYS A 3 7.78 14.88 23.51
CA CYS A 3 7.84 14.44 22.12
C CYS A 3 6.95 15.36 21.28
N ILE A 4 7.47 15.87 20.17
CA ILE A 4 6.72 16.72 19.23
C ILE A 4 6.63 15.97 17.91
N CYS A 5 5.41 15.80 17.39
CA CYS A 5 5.15 15.18 16.10
C CYS A 5 4.22 16.06 15.26
N ASN A 6 4.39 16.05 13.94
CA ASN A 6 3.52 16.80 13.02
C ASN A 6 2.24 16.00 12.68
N ASP A 7 2.35 14.67 12.59
CA ASP A 7 1.23 13.80 12.26
C ASP A 7 1.04 12.72 13.34
N HIS A 8 -0.06 12.83 14.06
CA HIS A 8 -0.46 11.86 15.08
C HIS A 8 -0.85 10.50 14.50
N SER A 9 -1.25 10.46 13.22
CA SER A 9 -1.78 9.27 12.55
C SER A 9 -0.68 8.43 11.90
N SER A 10 0.57 8.93 11.91
CA SER A 10 1.72 8.23 11.36
C SER A 10 1.89 6.86 12.03
N PRO A 11 2.09 5.78 11.25
CA PRO A 11 2.26 4.43 11.77
C PRO A 11 3.49 4.30 12.70
N GLN A 12 4.48 5.18 12.56
CA GLN A 12 5.67 5.23 13.41
C GLN A 12 5.39 5.76 14.83
N VAL A 13 4.36 6.61 14.97
CA VAL A 13 4.01 7.26 16.25
C VAL A 13 2.93 6.48 17.00
N ARG A 14 2.18 5.62 16.30
CA ARG A 14 1.05 4.84 16.84
C ARG A 14 1.41 3.99 18.07
N SER A 15 2.63 3.48 18.17
CA SER A 15 3.10 2.73 19.35
C SER A 15 3.39 3.62 20.57
N LEU A 16 3.78 4.88 20.35
CA LEU A 16 4.11 5.85 21.40
C LEU A 16 2.85 6.52 21.99
N THR A 17 1.78 6.63 21.20
CA THR A 17 0.52 7.26 21.62
C THR A 17 -0.09 6.60 22.87
N PHE A 18 0.13 5.30 23.08
CA PHE A 18 -0.40 4.59 24.25
C PHE A 18 0.34 4.88 25.57
N SER A 19 1.55 5.45 25.51
CA SER A 19 2.41 5.70 26.69
C SER A 19 2.65 7.18 26.95
N CYS A 20 1.98 8.07 26.23
CA CYS A 20 2.17 9.52 26.32
C CYS A 20 0.84 10.24 26.55
N TYR A 21 0.90 11.39 27.23
CA TYR A 21 -0.23 12.31 27.33
C TYR A 21 -0.32 13.16 26.06
N ASP A 22 -1.41 13.00 25.29
CA ASP A 22 -1.60 13.63 23.98
C ASP A 22 -2.10 15.08 24.12
N ILE A 23 -1.29 16.04 23.67
CA ILE A 23 -1.67 17.45 23.56
C ILE A 23 -1.77 17.82 22.09
N ARG A 24 -2.99 18.07 21.62
CA ARG A 24 -3.25 18.39 20.22
C ARG A 24 -3.23 19.89 20.00
N PHE A 25 -2.41 20.33 19.04
CA PHE A 25 -2.38 21.70 18.57
C PHE A 25 -3.26 21.82 17.33
N SER A 26 -4.30 22.66 17.41
CA SER A 26 -5.10 23.05 16.25
C SER A 26 -4.51 24.31 15.59
N ARG A 27 -4.82 24.52 14.31
CA ARG A 27 -4.44 25.75 13.63
C ARG A 27 -5.21 26.93 14.25
N PRO A 28 -4.54 28.03 14.63
CA PRO A 28 -5.22 29.21 15.16
C PRO A 28 -6.16 29.84 14.12
N SER A 29 -7.18 30.56 14.59
CA SER A 29 -8.07 31.33 13.71
C SER A 29 -7.29 32.43 12.97
N LYS A 30 -7.66 32.71 11.71
CA LYS A 30 -7.09 33.81 10.92
C LYS A 30 -7.16 35.16 11.63
N THR A 31 -8.22 35.41 12.40
CA THR A 31 -8.41 36.64 13.19
C THR A 31 -7.36 36.77 14.29
N THR A 32 -7.06 35.67 15.00
CA THR A 32 -6.03 35.65 16.07
C THR A 32 -4.63 35.87 15.48
N ILE A 33 -4.34 35.26 14.33
CA ILE A 33 -3.07 35.44 13.63
C ILE A 33 -2.94 36.88 13.16
N ALA A 34 -3.97 37.45 12.55
CA ALA A 34 -3.99 38.83 12.08
C ALA A 34 -3.81 39.85 13.22
N GLN A 35 -4.48 39.65 14.36
CA GLN A 35 -4.29 40.49 15.54
C GLN A 35 -2.84 40.47 16.05
N ARG A 36 -2.23 39.28 16.11
CA ARG A 36 -0.84 39.16 16.56
C ARG A 36 0.13 39.76 15.54
N ALA A 37 -0.13 39.55 14.26
CA ALA A 37 0.63 40.16 13.17
C ALA A 37 0.54 41.69 13.18
N ALA A 38 -0.63 42.26 13.47
CA ALA A 38 -0.82 43.71 13.58
C ALA A 38 0.01 44.32 14.71
N GLN A 39 0.07 43.65 15.86
CA GLN A 39 0.91 44.08 16.99
C GLN A 39 2.39 44.08 16.63
N ILE A 40 2.86 43.06 15.89
CA ILE A 40 4.25 42.94 15.46
C ILE A 40 4.57 44.00 14.39
N ALA A 41 3.68 44.18 13.40
CA ALA A 41 3.84 45.20 12.38
C ALA A 41 3.91 46.62 12.99
N ALA A 42 3.04 46.93 13.97
CA ALA A 42 3.08 48.21 14.67
C ALA A 42 4.39 48.41 15.46
N ALA A 43 4.92 47.35 16.10
CA ALA A 43 6.20 47.40 16.80
C ALA A 43 7.40 47.58 15.85
N GLU A 44 7.29 47.10 14.61
CA GLU A 44 8.30 47.25 13.55
C GLU A 44 8.11 48.51 12.68
N GLY A 45 7.13 49.37 13.00
CA GLY A 45 6.87 50.61 12.27
C GLY A 45 6.16 50.43 10.92
N LEU A 46 5.53 49.28 10.69
CA LEU A 46 4.75 48.95 9.50
C LEU A 46 3.26 49.16 9.76
N SER A 47 2.63 50.02 8.96
CA SER A 47 1.18 50.19 8.97
C SER A 47 0.55 49.24 7.94
N VAL A 48 -0.17 48.23 8.41
CA VAL A 48 -0.85 47.23 7.57
C VAL A 48 -2.31 47.17 7.97
N GLU A 49 -3.21 47.20 6.99
CA GLU A 49 -4.65 47.09 7.23
C GLU A 49 -5.03 45.71 7.81
N ALA A 50 -5.96 45.67 8.76
CA ALA A 50 -6.41 44.42 9.40
C ALA A 50 -6.98 43.41 8.39
N ASN A 51 -7.76 43.88 7.40
CA ASN A 51 -8.30 43.05 6.33
C ASN A 51 -7.21 42.40 5.47
N ALA A 52 -6.10 43.13 5.28
CA ALA A 52 -4.95 42.64 4.54
C ALA A 52 -4.27 41.51 5.35
N LEU A 53 -4.01 41.74 6.65
CA LEU A 53 -3.41 40.71 7.52
C LEU A 53 -4.24 39.42 7.62
N GLU A 54 -5.57 39.53 7.63
CA GLU A 54 -6.45 38.35 7.58
C GLU A 54 -6.32 37.60 6.25
N ALA A 55 -6.29 38.31 5.12
CA ALA A 55 -6.06 37.70 3.82
C ALA A 55 -4.69 37.03 3.73
N LEU A 56 -3.65 37.64 4.30
CA LEU A 56 -2.30 37.06 4.36
C LEU A 56 -2.29 35.78 5.19
N ALA A 57 -2.90 35.79 6.38
CA ALA A 57 -3.00 34.60 7.23
C ALA A 57 -3.74 33.45 6.54
N GLU A 58 -4.83 33.77 5.83
CA GLU A 58 -5.59 32.80 5.04
C GLU A 58 -4.75 32.24 3.87
N SER A 59 -4.03 33.09 3.15
CA SER A 59 -3.12 32.68 2.07
C SER A 59 -1.91 31.89 2.53
N CYS A 60 -1.61 31.92 3.84
CA CYS A 60 -0.56 31.14 4.48
C CYS A 60 -1.08 29.83 5.10
N GLY A 61 -2.37 29.52 4.93
CA GLY A 61 -2.98 28.30 5.46
C GLY A 61 -3.11 28.31 6.99
N ASN A 62 -3.22 29.50 7.58
CA ASN A 62 -3.19 29.73 9.03
C ASN A 62 -1.89 29.26 9.72
N ASP A 63 -0.77 29.28 9.00
CA ASP A 63 0.56 29.07 9.56
C ASP A 63 1.16 30.40 10.05
N VAL A 64 1.36 30.51 11.36
CA VAL A 64 1.91 31.71 12.01
C VAL A 64 3.33 32.01 11.52
N ARG A 65 4.18 30.98 11.38
CA ARG A 65 5.57 31.16 10.96
C ARG A 65 5.64 31.67 9.53
N HIS A 66 4.82 31.09 8.65
CA HIS A 66 4.80 31.51 7.25
C HIS A 66 4.24 32.94 7.11
N THR A 67 3.18 33.28 7.85
CA THR A 67 2.62 34.65 7.89
C THR A 67 3.66 35.67 8.34
N LEU A 68 4.43 35.38 9.39
CA LEU A 68 5.52 36.25 9.84
C LEU A 68 6.67 36.35 8.84
N SER A 69 7.02 35.25 8.18
CA SER A 69 8.07 35.25 7.15
C SER A 69 7.68 36.14 5.97
N GLN A 70 6.41 36.09 5.56
CA GLN A 70 5.87 36.97 4.52
C GLN A 70 5.88 38.43 4.97
N LEU A 71 5.45 38.72 6.20
CA LEU A 71 5.53 40.07 6.77
C LEU A 71 6.97 40.60 6.82
N GLN A 72 7.94 39.76 7.15
CA GLN A 72 9.36 40.13 7.15
C GLN A 72 9.86 40.45 5.74
N VAL A 73 9.43 39.69 4.72
CA VAL A 73 9.75 40.00 3.31
C VAL A 73 9.12 41.33 2.91
N MET A 74 7.89 41.61 3.33
CA MET A 74 7.20 42.88 3.07
C MET A 74 7.90 44.06 3.76
N ALA A 75 8.36 43.87 5.01
CA ALA A 75 9.11 44.85 5.78
C ALA A 75 10.42 45.29 5.10
N LYS A 76 11.07 44.37 4.37
CA LYS A 76 12.32 44.62 3.64
C LYS A 76 12.13 45.32 2.30
N SER A 77 10.90 45.38 1.78
CA SER A 77 10.62 46.03 0.50
C SER A 77 10.36 47.52 0.71
N ALA A 78 11.25 48.37 0.16
CA ALA A 78 11.27 49.82 0.36
C ALA A 78 9.93 50.53 0.04
N ALA A 79 9.10 49.96 -0.84
CA ALA A 79 7.77 50.49 -1.18
C ALA A 79 6.80 50.53 0.00
N PHE A 80 6.88 49.57 0.94
CA PHE A 80 5.91 49.43 2.03
C PHE A 80 6.29 50.18 3.31
N GLN A 81 7.56 50.58 3.45
CA GLN A 81 8.00 51.46 4.54
C GLN A 81 7.47 52.90 4.39
N GLN A 82 7.14 53.33 3.16
CA GLN A 82 6.74 54.72 2.88
C GLN A 82 5.23 54.90 2.68
N LEU A 83 4.51 53.93 2.12
CA LEU A 83 3.07 54.08 1.78
C LEU A 83 2.10 53.35 2.72
N GLY A 84 2.59 52.47 3.60
CA GLY A 84 1.73 51.49 4.27
C GLY A 84 1.22 50.41 3.30
N VAL A 85 0.70 49.31 3.83
CA VAL A 85 0.19 48.19 3.03
C VAL A 85 -1.33 48.26 3.00
N GLY A 86 -1.91 48.69 1.89
CA GLY A 86 -3.35 48.62 1.63
C GLY A 86 -3.82 47.22 1.22
N TYR A 87 -5.12 46.95 1.35
CA TYR A 87 -5.73 45.67 0.96
C TYR A 87 -5.49 45.29 -0.51
N GLU A 88 -5.55 46.24 -1.44
CA GLU A 88 -5.38 45.98 -2.89
C GLU A 88 -3.93 45.63 -3.26
N ASP A 89 -2.95 46.34 -2.68
CA ASP A 89 -1.52 46.05 -2.88
C ASP A 89 -1.15 44.66 -2.33
N MET A 90 -1.74 44.32 -1.17
CA MET A 90 -1.53 43.00 -0.60
C MET A 90 -2.17 41.91 -1.46
N ARG A 91 -3.36 42.14 -2.03
CA ARG A 91 -4.02 41.17 -2.92
C ARG A 91 -3.26 40.93 -4.22
N GLY A 92 -2.63 41.97 -4.78
CA GLY A 92 -1.73 41.85 -5.92
C GLY A 92 -0.52 40.98 -5.60
N ARG A 93 0.15 41.24 -4.46
CA ARG A 93 1.30 40.44 -4.02
C ARG A 93 0.95 39.05 -3.49
N LEU A 94 -0.25 38.83 -2.96
CA LEU A 94 -0.74 37.48 -2.62
C LEU A 94 -0.83 36.58 -3.86
N ARG A 95 -1.07 37.14 -5.04
CA ARG A 95 -1.03 36.37 -6.30
C ARG A 95 0.39 36.01 -6.71
N GLU A 96 1.38 36.84 -6.37
CA GLU A 96 2.79 36.64 -6.74
C GLU A 96 3.60 35.87 -5.67
N THR A 97 3.22 36.02 -4.40
CA THR A 97 3.96 35.56 -3.20
C THR A 97 3.16 34.58 -2.35
N GLY A 98 1.88 34.37 -2.70
CA GLY A 98 1.06 33.35 -2.05
C GLY A 98 1.74 32.00 -2.20
N LYS A 99 1.71 31.21 -1.11
CA LYS A 99 2.12 29.82 -1.19
C LYS A 99 1.34 29.17 -2.33
N ASP A 100 2.03 28.36 -3.13
CA ASP A 100 1.41 27.69 -4.26
C ASP A 100 0.11 27.03 -3.81
N ARG A 101 -1.03 27.44 -4.38
CA ARG A 101 -2.36 26.97 -3.93
C ARG A 101 -2.42 25.44 -4.05
N VAL A 102 -1.67 24.89 -5.00
CA VAL A 102 -1.45 23.47 -5.25
C VAL A 102 -0.71 22.80 -4.07
N ALA A 103 0.27 23.46 -3.46
CA ALA A 103 1.02 22.92 -2.30
C ALA A 103 0.22 22.92 -0.99
N MET A 104 -0.92 23.62 -0.93
CA MET A 104 -1.83 23.57 0.21
C MET A 104 -2.98 22.58 0.04
N LEU A 105 -3.29 22.22 -1.21
CA LEU A 105 -4.38 21.31 -1.53
C LEU A 105 -3.95 19.89 -1.17
N GLY A 106 -4.73 19.22 -0.31
CA GLY A 106 -4.57 17.79 -0.10
C GLY A 106 -5.02 16.99 -1.33
N PRO A 107 -4.56 15.74 -1.53
CA PRO A 107 -4.99 14.90 -2.66
C PRO A 107 -6.51 14.71 -2.73
N PHE A 108 -7.18 14.62 -1.59
CA PHE A 108 -8.64 14.53 -1.51
C PHE A 108 -9.34 15.82 -1.95
N GLU A 109 -8.79 16.99 -1.62
CA GLU A 109 -9.35 18.27 -2.05
C GLU A 109 -9.11 18.48 -3.56
N ALA A 110 -7.94 18.10 -4.05
CA ALA A 110 -7.62 18.10 -5.48
C ALA A 110 -8.60 17.21 -6.27
N CYS A 111 -8.85 15.98 -5.80
CA CYS A 111 -9.85 15.08 -6.39
C CYS A 111 -11.25 15.69 -6.40
N LYS A 112 -11.67 16.27 -5.27
CA LYS A 112 -12.96 16.94 -5.14
C LYS A 112 -13.11 18.09 -6.15
N ASN A 113 -12.09 18.93 -6.28
CA ASN A 113 -12.09 20.07 -7.20
C ASN A 113 -12.19 19.62 -8.66
N LEU A 114 -11.50 18.53 -9.03
CA LEU A 114 -11.55 17.96 -10.38
C LEU A 114 -12.91 17.36 -10.72
N LEU A 115 -13.52 16.60 -9.81
CA LEU A 115 -14.80 15.91 -10.05
C LEU A 115 -16.02 16.82 -9.90
N THR A 116 -15.88 17.94 -9.19
CA THR A 116 -16.97 18.90 -8.99
C THR A 116 -17.07 19.86 -10.16
N SER A 117 -18.13 19.71 -10.96
CA SER A 117 -18.40 20.50 -12.17
C SER A 117 -18.29 22.02 -11.96
N SER A 118 -18.84 22.57 -10.88
CA SER A 118 -18.84 24.02 -10.60
C SER A 118 -17.44 24.60 -10.36
N ILE A 119 -16.50 23.77 -9.90
CA ILE A 119 -15.11 24.15 -9.64
C ILE A 119 -14.28 23.87 -10.90
N ALA A 120 -14.40 22.66 -11.46
CA ALA A 120 -13.66 22.22 -12.63
C ALA A 120 -13.92 23.06 -13.89
N GLN A 121 -15.11 23.67 -14.05
CA GLN A 121 -15.40 24.56 -15.18
C GLN A 121 -14.67 25.91 -15.09
N ARG A 122 -14.28 26.34 -13.88
CA ARG A 122 -13.54 27.59 -13.67
C ARG A 122 -12.04 27.44 -13.86
N MET A 123 -11.56 26.19 -13.93
CA MET A 123 -10.14 25.87 -14.03
C MET A 123 -9.71 25.65 -15.48
N THR A 124 -8.54 26.17 -15.81
CA THR A 124 -7.85 25.87 -17.07
C THR A 124 -7.35 24.42 -17.10
N VAL A 125 -6.99 23.92 -18.28
CA VAL A 125 -6.41 22.57 -18.41
C VAL A 125 -5.09 22.44 -17.65
N SER A 126 -4.28 23.50 -17.62
CA SER A 126 -3.02 23.54 -16.86
C SER A 126 -3.28 23.41 -15.36
N GLU A 127 -4.21 24.19 -14.81
CA GLU A 127 -4.56 24.12 -13.38
C GLU A 127 -5.12 22.75 -12.98
N LYS A 128 -5.91 22.11 -13.87
CA LYS A 128 -6.39 20.73 -13.65
C LYS A 128 -5.24 19.72 -13.64
N LEU A 129 -4.23 19.92 -14.49
CA LEU A 129 -3.06 19.07 -14.52
C LEU A 129 -2.17 19.30 -13.28
N GLU A 130 -2.08 20.53 -12.77
CA GLU A 130 -1.40 20.82 -11.50
C GLU A 130 -2.05 20.08 -10.32
N HIS A 131 -3.38 19.92 -10.34
CA HIS A 131 -4.09 19.11 -9.33
C HIS A 131 -3.68 17.63 -9.36
N PHE A 132 -3.30 17.09 -10.53
CA PHE A 132 -2.74 15.75 -10.63
C PHE A 132 -1.34 15.67 -10.01
N PHE A 133 -0.52 16.72 -10.17
CA PHE A 133 0.83 16.77 -9.62
C PHE A 133 0.91 16.99 -8.10
N VAL A 134 -0.20 17.31 -7.43
CA VAL A 134 -0.29 17.28 -5.95
C VAL A 134 0.17 15.92 -5.41
N ASP A 135 -0.29 14.84 -6.03
CA ASP A 135 0.17 13.47 -5.76
C ASP A 135 -0.05 12.59 -7.01
N PHE A 136 0.96 12.52 -7.85
CA PHE A 136 0.87 11.77 -9.12
C PHE A 136 0.71 10.25 -8.92
N ASN A 137 1.03 9.72 -7.74
CA ASN A 137 0.88 8.29 -7.43
C ASN A 137 -0.54 7.95 -6.97
N LEU A 138 -1.20 8.86 -6.25
CA LEU A 138 -2.51 8.62 -5.67
C LEU A 138 -3.66 9.18 -6.51
N MET A 139 -3.44 10.27 -7.25
CA MET A 139 -4.54 11.01 -7.89
C MET A 139 -5.31 10.21 -8.93
N HIS A 140 -4.63 9.39 -9.73
CA HIS A 140 -5.32 8.53 -10.71
C HIS A 140 -6.20 7.47 -10.04
N LEU A 141 -5.79 6.93 -8.88
CA LEU A 141 -6.59 5.99 -8.09
C LEU A 141 -7.78 6.67 -7.42
N LEU A 142 -7.58 7.90 -6.90
CA LEU A 142 -8.65 8.70 -6.30
C LEU A 142 -9.74 9.01 -7.31
N VAL A 143 -9.38 9.42 -8.53
CA VAL A 143 -10.36 9.68 -9.60
C VAL A 143 -11.06 8.37 -9.99
N GLN A 144 -10.33 7.26 -10.15
CA GLN A 144 -10.91 5.96 -10.50
C GLN A 144 -11.93 5.44 -9.47
N GLU A 145 -11.73 5.65 -8.17
CA GLU A 145 -12.70 5.23 -7.16
C GLU A 145 -13.95 6.13 -7.16
N ASN A 146 -13.77 7.43 -7.41
CA ASN A 146 -14.81 8.44 -7.14
C ASN A 146 -15.56 8.95 -8.37
N TYR A 147 -15.09 8.70 -9.60
CA TYR A 147 -15.74 9.24 -10.81
C TYR A 147 -17.18 8.76 -10.97
N LEU A 148 -17.49 7.49 -10.63
CA LEU A 148 -18.86 6.96 -10.63
C LEU A 148 -19.71 7.58 -9.52
N GLY A 149 -19.13 7.77 -8.33
CA GLY A 149 -19.79 8.44 -7.21
C GLY A 149 -20.20 9.87 -7.52
N SER A 150 -19.45 10.56 -8.39
CA SER A 150 -19.74 11.94 -8.80
C SER A 150 -21.05 12.10 -9.58
N VAL A 151 -21.46 11.05 -10.30
CA VAL A 151 -22.63 11.05 -11.19
C VAL A 151 -23.79 10.22 -10.67
N ALA A 152 -23.62 9.50 -9.56
CA ALA A 152 -24.62 8.56 -9.01
C ALA A 152 -26.00 9.18 -8.72
N LYS A 153 -26.09 10.50 -8.54
CA LYS A 153 -27.36 11.21 -8.31
C LYS A 153 -28.11 11.59 -9.59
N ARG A 154 -27.48 11.46 -10.76
CA ARG A 154 -28.10 11.77 -12.05
C ARG A 154 -28.95 10.60 -12.52
N PRO A 155 -30.04 10.85 -13.27
CA PRO A 155 -30.82 9.77 -13.86
C PRO A 155 -29.94 8.94 -14.82
N PRO A 156 -30.13 7.62 -14.88
CA PRO A 156 -29.37 6.74 -15.76
C PRO A 156 -29.82 6.92 -17.21
N GLU A 157 -29.26 7.93 -17.87
CA GLU A 157 -29.43 8.18 -19.30
C GLU A 157 -28.36 7.45 -20.11
N ALA A 158 -28.68 7.10 -21.36
CA ALA A 158 -27.74 6.41 -22.25
C ALA A 158 -26.44 7.22 -22.47
N GLU A 159 -26.56 8.56 -22.52
CA GLU A 159 -25.41 9.46 -22.63
C GLU A 159 -24.51 9.40 -21.40
N LEU A 160 -25.10 9.34 -20.20
CA LEU A 160 -24.34 9.22 -18.95
C LEU A 160 -23.60 7.89 -18.88
N LEU A 161 -24.24 6.80 -19.31
CA LEU A 161 -23.60 5.49 -19.36
C LEU A 161 -22.42 5.48 -20.35
N GLN A 162 -22.58 6.11 -21.52
CA GLN A 162 -21.49 6.28 -22.48
C GLN A 162 -20.36 7.15 -21.94
N ALA A 163 -20.67 8.18 -21.15
CA ALA A 163 -19.66 9.00 -20.49
C ALA A 163 -18.87 8.18 -19.46
N CYS A 164 -19.55 7.39 -18.63
CA CYS A 164 -18.91 6.48 -17.68
C CYS A 164 -18.02 5.44 -18.38
N ALA A 165 -18.49 4.85 -19.49
CA ALA A 165 -17.71 3.91 -20.29
C ALA A 165 -16.44 4.56 -20.85
N ARG A 166 -16.55 5.77 -21.41
CA ARG A 166 -15.39 6.55 -21.89
C ARG A 166 -14.41 6.88 -20.76
N SER A 167 -14.89 7.27 -19.58
CA SER A 167 -14.03 7.49 -18.41
C SER A 167 -13.30 6.20 -18.01
N ALA A 168 -13.96 5.04 -18.04
CA ALA A 168 -13.32 3.76 -17.73
C ALA A 168 -12.22 3.37 -18.74
N GLU A 169 -12.45 3.59 -20.03
CA GLU A 169 -11.45 3.39 -21.09
C GLU A 169 -10.22 4.29 -20.87
N LEU A 170 -10.44 5.56 -20.55
CA LEU A 170 -9.39 6.53 -20.27
C LEU A 170 -8.56 6.15 -19.04
N VAL A 171 -9.20 5.70 -17.95
CA VAL A 171 -8.49 5.19 -16.77
C VAL A 171 -7.64 3.96 -17.13
N ALA A 172 -8.16 3.04 -17.96
CA ALA A 172 -7.40 1.88 -18.42
C ALA A 172 -6.19 2.27 -19.29
N LEU A 173 -6.34 3.26 -20.17
CA LEU A 173 -5.21 3.83 -20.92
C LEU A 173 -4.19 4.48 -19.98
N GLY A 174 -4.66 5.18 -18.93
CA GLY A 174 -3.82 5.72 -17.87
C GLY A 174 -2.95 4.67 -17.17
N ASP A 175 -3.49 3.47 -16.95
CA ASP A 175 -2.74 2.34 -16.39
C ASP A 175 -1.61 1.86 -17.32
N LEU A 176 -1.84 1.88 -18.65
CA LEU A 176 -0.78 1.58 -19.63
C LEU A 176 0.36 2.60 -19.57
N PHE A 177 0.04 3.89 -19.42
CA PHE A 177 1.05 4.93 -19.20
C PHE A 177 1.80 4.69 -17.88
N SER A 178 1.09 4.40 -16.79
CA SER A 178 1.68 4.14 -15.48
C SER A 178 2.68 2.99 -15.53
N ARG A 179 2.32 1.86 -16.17
CA ARG A 179 3.25 0.73 -16.37
C ARG A 179 4.47 1.13 -17.17
N ARG A 180 4.28 1.81 -18.31
CA ARG A 180 5.41 2.24 -19.16
C ARG A 180 6.34 3.22 -18.44
N ILE A 181 5.81 4.16 -17.68
CA ILE A 181 6.59 5.14 -16.89
C ILE A 181 7.43 4.40 -15.84
N ARG A 182 6.82 3.46 -15.10
CA ARG A 182 7.48 2.72 -14.02
C ARG A 182 8.49 1.70 -14.55
N ASP A 183 8.15 0.98 -15.61
CA ASP A 183 9.01 -0.04 -16.21
C ASP A 183 10.18 0.56 -17.01
N GLY A 184 9.91 1.63 -17.75
CA GLY A 184 10.85 2.25 -18.67
C GLY A 184 11.54 3.49 -18.13
N ALA A 185 11.21 3.92 -16.90
CA ALA A 185 11.65 5.18 -16.30
C ALA A 185 11.42 6.41 -17.19
N GLU A 186 10.37 6.39 -18.02
CA GLU A 186 10.06 7.43 -19.02
C GLU A 186 9.18 8.53 -18.40
N TRP A 187 9.75 9.32 -17.48
CA TRP A 187 9.02 10.35 -16.71
C TRP A 187 8.45 11.49 -17.57
N GLY A 188 8.92 11.65 -18.81
CA GLY A 188 8.36 12.62 -19.76
C GLY A 188 6.89 12.38 -20.13
N LEU A 189 6.38 11.15 -19.93
CA LEU A 189 4.98 10.79 -20.18
C LEU A 189 4.04 11.15 -19.03
N LEU A 190 4.57 11.63 -17.89
CA LEU A 190 3.77 11.90 -16.69
C LEU A 190 2.66 12.95 -16.92
N PRO A 191 2.88 14.07 -17.64
CA PRO A 191 1.80 14.99 -18.02
C PRO A 191 0.70 14.32 -18.85
N SER A 192 1.08 13.45 -19.79
CA SER A 192 0.13 12.69 -20.63
C SER A 192 -0.68 11.71 -19.80
N MET A 193 -0.04 11.03 -18.84
CA MET A 193 -0.73 10.18 -17.86
C MET A 193 -1.72 11.02 -17.04
N GLY A 194 -1.33 12.18 -16.54
CA GLY A 194 -2.21 13.07 -15.77
C GLY A 194 -3.46 13.47 -16.55
N LEU A 195 -3.29 13.88 -17.81
CA LEU A 195 -4.41 14.22 -18.68
C LEU A 195 -5.37 13.03 -18.88
N VAL A 196 -4.85 11.89 -19.31
CA VAL A 196 -5.66 10.71 -19.68
C VAL A 196 -6.29 10.04 -18.46
N SER A 197 -5.58 9.96 -17.33
CA SER A 197 -6.06 9.22 -16.14
C SER A 197 -6.90 10.05 -15.18
N THR A 198 -6.72 11.38 -15.13
CA THR A 198 -7.44 12.24 -14.17
C THR A 198 -8.28 13.31 -14.83
N VAL A 199 -7.67 14.18 -15.65
CA VAL A 199 -8.34 15.38 -16.18
C VAL A 199 -9.47 15.02 -17.15
N TYR A 200 -9.22 14.14 -18.12
CA TYR A 200 -10.23 13.71 -19.09
C TYR A 200 -11.38 12.93 -18.43
N PRO A 201 -11.13 11.89 -17.61
CA PRO A 201 -12.20 11.19 -16.89
C PRO A 201 -13.04 12.14 -16.04
N ALA A 202 -12.42 13.05 -15.30
CA ALA A 202 -13.14 14.03 -14.48
C ALA A 202 -14.00 15.01 -15.31
N HIS A 203 -13.55 15.35 -16.53
CA HIS A 203 -14.32 16.20 -17.43
C HIS A 203 -15.51 15.47 -18.05
N VAL A 204 -15.31 14.22 -18.50
CA VAL A 204 -16.37 13.40 -19.11
C VAL A 204 -17.45 13.05 -18.09
N THR A 205 -17.05 12.59 -16.91
CA THR A 205 -17.95 12.38 -15.77
C THR A 205 -17.90 13.58 -14.83
N SER A 206 -18.37 14.72 -15.33
CA SER A 206 -18.44 15.96 -14.56
C SER A 206 -19.65 15.91 -13.61
N GLY A 207 -19.41 15.84 -12.30
CA GLY A 207 -20.45 15.59 -11.31
C GLY A 207 -20.37 16.51 -10.10
N PHE A 208 -20.72 15.97 -8.92
CA PHE A 208 -20.47 16.58 -7.63
C PHE A 208 -20.05 15.51 -6.62
N VAL A 209 -18.94 15.73 -5.93
CA VAL A 209 -18.46 14.85 -4.85
C VAL A 209 -18.24 15.70 -3.61
N ALA A 210 -18.93 15.37 -2.51
CA ALA A 210 -18.77 16.10 -1.25
C ALA A 210 -17.44 15.73 -0.57
N PHE A 211 -17.17 14.43 -0.46
CA PHE A 211 -16.02 13.82 0.19
C PHE A 211 -15.54 12.63 -0.67
N PRO A 212 -14.38 12.74 -1.34
CA PRO A 212 -13.82 11.60 -2.07
C PRO A 212 -13.43 10.47 -1.13
N GLU A 213 -13.84 9.25 -1.46
CA GLU A 213 -13.43 8.03 -0.77
C GLU A 213 -11.98 7.68 -1.11
N PHE A 214 -11.29 7.08 -0.15
CA PHE A 214 -9.94 6.56 -0.38
C PHE A 214 -9.99 5.35 -1.33
N PRO A 215 -9.03 5.18 -2.26
CA PRO A 215 -9.06 4.10 -3.24
C PRO A 215 -9.01 2.73 -2.58
N LYS A 216 -10.05 1.92 -2.81
CA LYS A 216 -10.13 0.55 -2.26
C LYS A 216 -9.14 -0.39 -2.93
N PHE A 217 -8.69 -0.03 -4.14
CA PHE A 217 -7.69 -0.77 -4.91
C PHE A 217 -6.45 -1.13 -4.10
N LEU A 218 -5.87 -0.19 -3.32
CA LEU A 218 -4.64 -0.44 -2.55
C LEU A 218 -4.83 -1.55 -1.49
N GLY A 219 -5.96 -1.53 -0.79
CA GLY A 219 -6.32 -2.57 0.18
C GLY A 219 -6.59 -3.91 -0.49
N ASN A 220 -7.32 -3.90 -1.60
CA ASN A 220 -7.65 -5.12 -2.35
C ASN A 220 -6.41 -5.72 -3.05
N TYR A 221 -5.48 -4.89 -3.52
CA TYR A 221 -4.22 -5.34 -4.10
C TYR A 221 -3.38 -6.10 -3.08
N SER A 222 -3.33 -5.61 -1.83
CA SER A 222 -2.65 -6.30 -0.72
C SER A 222 -3.29 -7.66 -0.42
N LYS A 223 -4.64 -7.73 -0.38
CA LYS A 223 -5.37 -9.00 -0.21
C LYS A 223 -5.10 -9.96 -1.37
N ALA A 224 -5.09 -9.47 -2.61
CA ALA A 224 -4.78 -10.27 -3.78
C ALA A 224 -3.35 -10.80 -3.76
N SER A 225 -2.37 -9.99 -3.33
CA SER A 225 -0.98 -10.43 -3.17
C SER A 225 -0.84 -11.53 -2.12
N ARG A 226 -1.50 -11.36 -0.96
CA ARG A 226 -1.57 -12.39 0.08
C ARG A 226 -2.19 -13.68 -0.45
N ALA A 227 -3.34 -13.61 -1.13
CA ALA A 227 -3.99 -14.77 -1.73
C ALA A 227 -3.11 -15.47 -2.78
N ARG A 228 -2.37 -14.71 -3.61
CA ARG A 228 -1.40 -15.28 -4.57
C ARG A 228 -0.27 -16.03 -3.87
N ARG A 229 0.27 -15.51 -2.77
CA ARG A 229 1.29 -16.19 -1.97
C ARG A 229 0.75 -17.49 -1.36
N LEU A 230 -0.43 -17.45 -0.76
CA LEU A 230 -1.08 -18.65 -0.20
C LEU A 230 -1.36 -19.70 -1.29
N CYS A 231 -1.75 -19.27 -2.49
CA CYS A 231 -1.89 -20.18 -3.64
C CYS A 231 -0.56 -20.81 -4.04
N GLN A 232 0.55 -20.06 -4.02
CA GLN A 232 1.87 -20.58 -4.35
C GLN A 232 2.34 -21.61 -3.32
N GLU A 233 2.17 -21.31 -2.04
CA GLU A 233 2.48 -22.22 -0.92
C GLU A 233 1.64 -23.49 -1.04
N LEU A 234 0.31 -23.37 -1.14
CA LEU A 234 -0.58 -24.51 -1.30
C LEU A 234 -0.28 -25.33 -2.57
N HIS A 235 -0.01 -24.68 -3.70
CA HIS A 235 0.35 -25.36 -4.94
C HIS A 235 1.65 -26.16 -4.80
N ALA A 236 2.64 -25.68 -4.04
CA ALA A 236 3.90 -26.40 -3.84
C ALA A 236 3.73 -27.75 -3.12
N HIS A 237 2.74 -27.86 -2.23
CA HIS A 237 2.35 -29.11 -1.57
C HIS A 237 1.51 -30.00 -2.51
N LEU A 238 0.56 -29.41 -3.22
CA LEU A 238 -0.36 -30.14 -4.09
C LEU A 238 0.27 -30.63 -5.40
N ARG A 239 1.41 -30.05 -5.83
CA ARG A 239 2.03 -30.34 -7.14
C ARG A 239 2.32 -31.82 -7.40
N LEU A 240 2.56 -32.60 -6.35
CA LEU A 240 2.83 -34.03 -6.46
C LEU A 240 1.56 -34.89 -6.41
N ALA A 241 0.45 -34.35 -5.90
CA ALA A 241 -0.81 -35.04 -5.71
C ALA A 241 -1.89 -34.64 -6.73
N SER A 242 -1.78 -33.45 -7.33
CA SER A 242 -2.74 -32.94 -8.31
C SER A 242 -2.06 -32.27 -9.51
N GLY A 243 -2.72 -32.31 -10.66
CA GLY A 243 -2.31 -31.62 -11.88
C GLY A 243 -2.85 -30.19 -12.00
N VAL A 244 -3.42 -29.63 -10.93
CA VAL A 244 -4.11 -28.33 -10.97
C VAL A 244 -3.06 -27.21 -10.99
N GLY A 245 -3.11 -26.36 -12.02
CA GLY A 245 -2.25 -25.19 -12.13
C GLY A 245 -2.51 -24.19 -11.00
N ARG A 246 -1.49 -23.40 -10.61
CA ARG A 246 -1.57 -22.40 -9.54
C ARG A 246 -2.81 -21.48 -9.64
N SER A 247 -3.05 -20.90 -10.83
CA SER A 247 -4.19 -19.99 -11.02
C SER A 247 -5.53 -20.73 -10.99
N ALA A 248 -5.53 -22.00 -11.40
CA ALA A 248 -6.72 -22.82 -11.40
C ALA A 248 -7.16 -23.20 -9.98
N LEU A 249 -6.28 -23.19 -8.97
CA LEU A 249 -6.66 -23.48 -7.58
C LEU A 249 -7.76 -22.56 -7.04
N VAL A 250 -7.80 -21.30 -7.48
CA VAL A 250 -8.83 -20.34 -7.07
C VAL A 250 -10.10 -20.49 -7.91
N THR A 251 -9.98 -20.80 -9.21
CA THR A 251 -11.11 -20.78 -10.15
C THR A 251 -11.79 -22.12 -10.39
N SER A 252 -11.13 -23.25 -10.07
CA SER A 252 -11.58 -24.60 -10.46
C SER A 252 -12.42 -25.32 -9.40
N ASN A 253 -12.90 -24.61 -8.37
CA ASN A 253 -13.58 -25.19 -7.19
C ASN A 253 -12.81 -26.32 -6.48
N PHE A 254 -11.55 -26.56 -6.84
CA PHE A 254 -10.72 -27.60 -6.24
C PHE A 254 -10.41 -27.30 -4.76
N SER A 255 -10.21 -26.02 -4.43
CA SER A 255 -10.03 -25.55 -3.05
C SER A 255 -11.23 -25.89 -2.16
N GLU A 256 -12.45 -25.74 -2.69
CA GLU A 256 -13.69 -26.13 -2.01
C GLU A 256 -13.78 -27.64 -1.81
N ALA A 257 -13.58 -28.41 -2.89
CA ALA A 257 -13.65 -29.87 -2.82
C ALA A 257 -12.60 -30.45 -1.86
N LEU A 258 -11.39 -29.90 -1.85
CA LEU A 258 -10.32 -30.29 -0.94
C LEU A 258 -10.65 -29.94 0.51
N PHE A 259 -11.21 -28.75 0.76
CA PHE A 259 -11.63 -28.34 2.08
C PHE A 259 -12.77 -29.20 2.61
N SER A 260 -13.82 -29.40 1.81
CA SER A 260 -14.97 -30.24 2.17
C SER A 260 -14.53 -31.69 2.47
N LYS A 261 -13.64 -32.26 1.66
CA LYS A 261 -13.10 -33.61 1.87
C LYS A 261 -12.28 -33.73 3.15
N ALA A 262 -11.56 -32.68 3.56
CA ALA A 262 -10.76 -32.67 4.78
C ALA A 262 -11.58 -32.33 6.04
N VAL A 263 -12.61 -31.48 5.93
CA VAL A 263 -13.42 -30.99 7.05
C VAL A 263 -14.63 -31.88 7.34
N ALA A 264 -15.20 -32.57 6.33
CA ALA A 264 -16.33 -33.47 6.53
C ALA A 264 -16.06 -34.60 7.55
N PRO A 265 -14.89 -35.27 7.57
CA PRO A 265 -14.56 -36.25 8.60
C PRO A 265 -14.40 -35.61 10.00
N LEU A 266 -13.84 -34.40 10.07
CA LEU A 266 -13.66 -33.67 11.33
C LEU A 266 -14.99 -33.27 11.98
N LEU A 267 -16.01 -32.96 11.18
CA LEU A 267 -17.37 -32.70 11.67
C LEU A 267 -18.07 -33.95 12.22
N ARG A 268 -17.63 -35.14 11.80
CA ARG A 268 -18.12 -36.44 12.28
C ARG A 268 -17.25 -37.02 13.41
N GLU A 269 -16.34 -36.21 13.95
CA GLU A 269 -15.35 -36.60 14.97
C GLU A 269 -14.38 -37.73 14.54
N ASP A 270 -14.28 -37.99 13.23
CA ASP A 270 -13.34 -38.96 12.66
C ASP A 270 -11.99 -38.29 12.37
N VAL A 271 -11.10 -38.34 13.37
CA VAL A 271 -9.75 -37.76 13.28
C VAL A 271 -8.86 -38.55 12.33
N ALA A 272 -8.96 -39.88 12.34
CA ALA A 272 -8.12 -40.76 11.54
C ALA A 272 -8.39 -40.58 10.04
N GLY A 273 -9.66 -40.50 9.64
CA GLY A 273 -10.04 -40.24 8.25
C GLY A 273 -9.61 -38.85 7.75
N ALA A 274 -9.63 -37.84 8.63
CA ALA A 274 -9.13 -36.51 8.29
C ALA A 274 -7.60 -36.48 8.10
N VAL A 275 -6.85 -37.18 8.97
CA VAL A 275 -5.38 -37.28 8.88
C VAL A 275 -4.96 -38.02 7.62
N GLU A 276 -5.66 -39.09 7.23
CA GLU A 276 -5.38 -39.82 5.98
C GLU A 276 -5.53 -38.92 4.75
N VAL A 277 -6.59 -38.08 4.71
CA VAL A 277 -6.78 -37.11 3.62
C VAL A 277 -5.67 -36.07 3.61
N LEU A 278 -5.26 -35.56 4.77
CA LEU A 278 -4.17 -34.59 4.87
C LEU A 278 -2.83 -35.17 4.42
N ASP A 279 -2.57 -36.42 4.78
CA ASP A 279 -1.37 -37.15 4.37
C ASP A 279 -1.31 -37.41 2.88
N ALA A 280 -2.44 -37.77 2.28
CA ALA A 280 -2.53 -38.01 0.84
C ALA A 280 -2.13 -36.79 0.01
N TYR A 281 -2.42 -35.58 0.51
CA TYR A 281 -2.10 -34.31 -0.14
C TYR A 281 -0.88 -33.60 0.46
N GLY A 282 -0.24 -34.16 1.49
CA GLY A 282 0.90 -33.54 2.18
C GLY A 282 0.58 -32.20 2.84
N LEU A 283 -0.65 -32.03 3.31
CA LEU A 283 -1.17 -30.79 3.88
C LEU A 283 -0.97 -30.74 5.39
N GLN A 284 -0.83 -29.52 5.89
CA GLN A 284 -0.73 -29.23 7.33
C GLN A 284 -1.96 -28.46 7.81
N ARG A 285 -2.13 -28.39 9.13
CA ARG A 285 -3.23 -27.63 9.76
C ARG A 285 -3.33 -26.18 9.28
N GLU A 286 -2.21 -25.52 9.05
CA GLU A 286 -2.16 -24.13 8.53
C GLU A 286 -2.76 -23.98 7.13
N HIS A 287 -2.64 -25.02 6.30
CA HIS A 287 -3.21 -25.04 4.96
C HIS A 287 -4.75 -25.14 5.01
N LEU A 288 -5.30 -25.84 5.99
CA LEU A 288 -6.75 -25.88 6.24
C LEU A 288 -7.28 -24.60 6.88
N ALA A 289 -6.59 -24.13 7.92
CA ALA A 289 -7.08 -23.05 8.78
C ALA A 289 -6.92 -21.66 8.15
N GLU A 290 -5.86 -21.44 7.38
CA GLU A 290 -5.52 -20.13 6.82
C GLU A 290 -5.64 -20.12 5.29
N HIS A 291 -4.97 -21.06 4.60
CA HIS A 291 -4.87 -21.02 3.15
C HIS A 291 -6.21 -21.33 2.47
N LEU A 292 -6.80 -22.48 2.74
CA LEU A 292 -8.07 -22.88 2.13
C LEU A 292 -9.24 -22.02 2.60
N ALA A 293 -9.26 -21.61 3.87
CA ALA A 293 -10.27 -20.69 4.39
C ALA A 293 -10.24 -19.33 3.65
N GLU A 294 -9.06 -18.73 3.48
CA GLU A 294 -8.93 -17.43 2.79
C GLU A 294 -9.22 -17.55 1.29
N LEU A 295 -8.80 -18.64 0.64
CA LEU A 295 -9.06 -18.86 -0.78
C LEU A 295 -10.54 -19.12 -1.09
N ARG A 296 -11.32 -19.62 -0.13
CA ARG A 296 -12.76 -19.88 -0.27
C ARG A 296 -13.63 -18.66 0.03
N GLN A 297 -13.07 -17.57 0.56
CA GLN A 297 -13.85 -16.40 1.01
C GLN A 297 -14.74 -15.79 -0.10
N HIS A 298 -14.38 -15.93 -1.37
CA HIS A 298 -15.18 -15.45 -2.50
C HIS A 298 -16.47 -16.26 -2.75
N LEU A 299 -16.57 -17.48 -2.23
CA LEU A 299 -17.76 -18.33 -2.33
C LEU A 299 -18.84 -17.94 -1.30
N GLY A 300 -18.49 -17.11 -0.31
CA GLY A 300 -19.43 -16.63 0.71
C GLY A 300 -19.89 -17.68 1.72
N GLU A 301 -19.32 -18.89 1.69
CA GLU A 301 -19.64 -19.95 2.63
C GLU A 301 -18.93 -19.77 3.98
N GLU A 302 -19.61 -20.12 5.07
CA GLU A 302 -19.00 -20.10 6.40
C GLU A 302 -17.89 -21.16 6.50
N ASP A 303 -16.80 -20.81 7.19
CA ASP A 303 -15.71 -21.75 7.43
C ASP A 303 -16.19 -22.91 8.30
N GLY A 304 -16.50 -24.05 7.69
CA GLY A 304 -16.84 -25.30 8.41
C GLY A 304 -15.76 -25.72 9.41
N PHE A 305 -14.51 -25.28 9.20
CA PHE A 305 -13.41 -25.47 10.14
C PHE A 305 -13.61 -24.71 11.47
N LYS A 306 -14.32 -23.57 11.49
CA LYS A 306 -14.63 -22.85 12.74
C LYS A 306 -15.64 -23.62 13.60
N LEU A 307 -16.58 -24.34 12.98
CA LEU A 307 -17.63 -25.13 13.64
C LEU A 307 -17.10 -26.40 14.33
N VAL A 308 -15.93 -26.90 13.94
CA VAL A 308 -15.32 -28.10 14.56
C VAL A 308 -14.86 -27.81 16.00
N ASP A 309 -15.11 -28.73 16.93
CA ASP A 309 -14.72 -28.62 18.35
C ASP A 309 -13.18 -28.42 18.49
N PRO A 310 -12.73 -27.45 19.29
CA PRO A 310 -11.31 -27.28 19.65
C PRO A 310 -10.59 -28.57 20.10
N ARG A 311 -11.28 -29.51 20.75
CA ARG A 311 -10.73 -30.81 21.18
C ARG A 311 -10.34 -31.67 19.99
N VAL A 312 -11.21 -31.75 18.98
CA VAL A 312 -10.99 -32.52 17.74
C VAL A 312 -9.86 -31.90 16.91
N LYS A 313 -9.80 -30.56 16.83
CA LYS A 313 -8.67 -29.84 16.19
C LYS A 313 -7.33 -30.14 16.86
N ALA A 314 -7.31 -30.19 18.19
CA ALA A 314 -6.11 -30.51 18.95
C ALA A 314 -5.69 -31.97 18.78
N ALA A 315 -6.66 -32.90 18.74
CA ALA A 315 -6.41 -34.32 18.46
C ALA A 315 -5.80 -34.52 17.06
N MET A 316 -6.42 -33.94 16.02
CA MET A 316 -5.90 -33.96 14.64
C MET A 316 -4.46 -33.44 14.56
N THR A 317 -4.17 -32.33 15.25
CA THR A 317 -2.82 -31.75 15.26
C THR A 317 -1.81 -32.66 15.96
N ARG A 318 -2.23 -33.40 17.00
CA ARG A 318 -1.35 -34.34 17.71
C ARG A 318 -1.05 -35.56 16.86
N GLU A 319 -2.06 -36.14 16.21
CA GLU A 319 -1.89 -37.30 15.33
C GLU A 319 -1.05 -36.96 14.10
N LEU A 320 -1.31 -35.82 13.46
CA LEU A 320 -0.52 -35.33 12.32
C LEU A 320 0.95 -35.04 12.67
N ASN A 321 1.28 -34.77 13.94
CA ASN A 321 2.68 -34.58 14.36
C ASN A 321 3.34 -35.88 14.84
N GLN A 322 2.55 -36.89 15.20
CA GLN A 322 3.04 -38.19 15.65
C GLN A 322 3.32 -39.14 14.49
N GLY A 323 2.55 -39.05 13.40
CA GLY A 323 2.87 -39.77 12.19
C GLY A 323 4.10 -39.17 11.52
N GLY A 324 5.01 -40.04 11.08
CA GLY A 324 6.23 -39.67 10.37
C GLY A 324 5.93 -39.25 8.94
N HIS A 325 5.14 -38.20 8.75
CA HIS A 325 4.71 -37.76 7.42
C HIS A 325 5.87 -37.00 6.76
N ALA A 326 6.47 -37.62 5.74
CA ALA A 326 7.45 -36.94 4.92
C ALA A 326 6.72 -35.83 4.15
N LEU A 327 6.95 -34.58 4.54
CA LEU A 327 6.55 -33.40 3.76
C LEU A 327 7.13 -33.53 2.35
N ARG A 328 6.30 -34.01 1.41
CA ARG A 328 6.63 -34.08 -0.01
C ARG A 328 6.43 -32.70 -0.63
N VAL A 329 7.23 -31.74 -0.19
CA VAL A 329 7.14 -30.35 -0.66
C VAL A 329 8.21 -30.12 -1.70
N VAL A 330 7.82 -29.62 -2.87
CA VAL A 330 8.78 -29.12 -3.84
C VAL A 330 9.12 -27.68 -3.45
N LEU A 331 10.30 -27.47 -2.88
CA LEU A 331 10.81 -26.12 -2.60
C LEU A 331 11.04 -25.38 -3.93
N PRO A 332 10.55 -24.13 -4.08
CA PRO A 332 10.93 -23.29 -5.21
C PRO A 332 12.45 -23.12 -5.26
N GLY A 333 13.04 -23.27 -6.44
CA GLY A 333 14.47 -23.02 -6.64
C GLY A 333 14.81 -21.57 -6.24
N ALA A 334 15.77 -21.40 -5.32
CA ALA A 334 16.18 -20.09 -4.87
C ALA A 334 16.77 -19.28 -6.03
N LYS A 335 16.03 -18.29 -6.55
CA LYS A 335 16.62 -17.25 -7.40
C LYS A 335 17.61 -16.45 -6.54
N ARG A 336 18.89 -16.44 -6.92
CA ARG A 336 19.94 -15.60 -6.29
C ARG A 336 19.51 -14.13 -6.40
N ARG A 337 19.09 -13.54 -5.29
CA ARG A 337 18.82 -12.11 -5.16
C ARG A 337 20.14 -11.35 -5.32
N ARG A 338 20.30 -10.59 -6.41
CA ARG A 338 21.35 -9.56 -6.51
C ARG A 338 21.00 -8.45 -5.52
N VAL A 339 21.98 -8.07 -4.71
CA VAL A 339 21.86 -6.95 -3.76
C VAL A 339 22.02 -5.65 -4.56
N ALA A 340 20.98 -4.81 -4.56
CA ALA A 340 21.07 -3.39 -4.90
C ALA A 340 20.60 -2.59 -3.68
N ALA A 341 21.24 -1.44 -3.46
CA ALA A 341 21.12 -0.55 -2.30
C ALA A 341 19.74 0.16 -2.21
N PRO A 342 19.40 0.79 -1.07
CA PRO A 342 18.04 1.20 -0.76
C PRO A 342 17.74 2.59 -1.34
N GLU A 343 16.70 2.68 -2.17
CA GLU A 343 16.03 3.95 -2.49
C GLU A 343 14.51 3.73 -2.41
N ASP A 344 13.84 4.73 -1.85
CA ASP A 344 12.44 4.80 -1.39
C ASP A 344 11.41 3.82 -1.97
N ASP A 345 11.03 2.84 -1.14
CA ASP A 345 9.88 1.94 -1.34
C ASP A 345 8.55 2.71 -1.14
N ALA A 346 8.12 3.41 -2.19
CA ALA A 346 6.72 3.72 -2.41
C ALA A 346 6.27 3.03 -3.70
N LEU A 347 5.63 1.86 -3.51
CA LEU A 347 5.04 0.93 -4.50
C LEU A 347 5.92 -0.30 -4.74
N GLY A 348 5.64 -1.35 -3.95
CA GLY A 348 6.20 -2.68 -4.13
C GLY A 348 5.78 -3.28 -5.47
N ASP A 349 6.65 -3.16 -6.46
CA ASP A 349 6.65 -3.95 -7.68
C ASP A 349 7.65 -5.11 -7.49
N GLU A 350 7.17 -6.24 -6.98
CA GLU A 350 7.86 -7.52 -7.20
C GLU A 350 7.40 -8.09 -8.54
N GLY A 351 8.01 -7.60 -9.62
CA GLY A 351 7.80 -8.07 -10.98
C GLY A 351 8.30 -9.50 -11.20
N ASP A 352 7.38 -10.45 -11.32
CA ASP A 352 7.64 -11.77 -11.90
C ASP A 352 7.28 -11.69 -13.40
N ARG A 353 8.29 -11.44 -14.25
CA ARG A 353 8.16 -11.48 -15.71
C ARG A 353 8.79 -12.78 -16.22
N ASP A 354 7.94 -13.74 -16.56
CA ASP A 354 8.29 -14.85 -17.45
C ASP A 354 8.13 -14.37 -18.91
N LEU A 355 9.24 -14.18 -19.62
CA LEU A 355 9.29 -14.08 -21.08
C LEU A 355 10.28 -15.13 -21.61
N PRO A 356 9.92 -15.91 -22.65
CA PRO A 356 10.79 -16.94 -23.19
C PRO A 356 11.94 -16.31 -23.98
N ALA A 357 13.16 -16.65 -23.61
CA ALA A 357 14.38 -16.20 -24.29
C ALA A 357 14.45 -16.80 -25.70
N THR A 358 14.25 -15.97 -26.73
CA THR A 358 14.76 -16.23 -28.08
C THR A 358 16.06 -15.43 -28.23
N GLY A 359 17.17 -16.15 -28.33
CA GLY A 359 18.50 -15.57 -28.39
C GLY A 359 18.79 -14.91 -29.73
N ARG A 360 19.21 -13.65 -29.68
CA ARG A 360 20.12 -13.04 -30.66
C ARG A 360 21.18 -12.27 -29.88
N LYS A 361 22.42 -12.74 -29.94
CA LYS A 361 23.61 -11.98 -29.52
C LYS A 361 24.03 -11.04 -30.67
N PRO A 362 24.48 -9.82 -30.39
CA PRO A 362 25.50 -9.15 -31.18
C PRO A 362 26.88 -9.32 -30.53
N GLU A 363 27.91 -9.45 -31.38
CA GLU A 363 29.33 -9.44 -31.05
C GLU A 363 29.87 -8.03 -30.82
N GLU A 364 31.03 -7.97 -30.14
CA GLU A 364 32.14 -6.98 -30.10
C GLU A 364 32.67 -6.96 -28.64
N GLY A 365 33.95 -7.11 -28.27
CA GLY A 365 35.23 -7.25 -28.96
C GLY A 365 36.34 -6.80 -27.98
N ALA A 366 37.36 -7.66 -27.77
CA ALA A 366 38.68 -7.43 -27.10
C ALA A 366 38.71 -7.09 -25.59
N GLY A 367 39.62 -7.62 -24.75
CA GLY A 367 40.78 -8.47 -24.96
C GLY A 367 41.45 -8.85 -23.61
N ASP A 368 42.24 -9.94 -23.66
CA ASP A 368 43.29 -10.45 -22.76
C ASP A 368 43.02 -10.62 -21.25
N ALA A 369 43.63 -11.54 -20.52
CA ALA A 369 44.22 -12.86 -20.73
C ALA A 369 44.67 -13.26 -19.32
N GLU A 370 44.17 -14.36 -18.75
CA GLU A 370 44.98 -15.28 -17.94
C GLU A 370 44.15 -16.50 -17.58
N ALA A 371 44.66 -17.65 -18.01
CA ALA A 371 44.10 -18.96 -17.82
C ALA A 371 44.57 -19.56 -16.48
N GLN A 372 43.65 -20.18 -15.76
CA GLN A 372 43.97 -21.33 -14.92
C GLN A 372 42.84 -22.35 -15.05
N GLU A 373 43.16 -23.44 -15.76
CA GLU A 373 42.37 -24.66 -15.86
C GLU A 373 42.37 -25.40 -14.51
N ALA A 374 41.20 -25.89 -14.11
CA ALA A 374 41.07 -27.15 -13.41
C ALA A 374 39.72 -27.77 -13.81
N SER A 375 39.81 -29.01 -14.27
CA SER A 375 38.85 -29.73 -15.07
C SER A 375 37.84 -30.54 -14.25
N ASP A 376 36.82 -31.00 -14.98
CA ASP A 376 36.04 -32.23 -14.79
C ASP A 376 34.97 -32.30 -13.69
N ALA A 377 33.69 -32.22 -14.09
CA ALA A 377 32.94 -33.38 -14.57
C ALA A 377 31.44 -33.06 -14.65
N GLU A 378 30.90 -33.03 -15.87
CA GLU A 378 29.46 -33.17 -16.11
C GLU A 378 29.02 -34.61 -15.79
N GLY A 379 27.99 -34.73 -14.96
CA GLY A 379 27.29 -35.98 -14.69
C GLY A 379 25.81 -35.68 -14.51
N ALA A 380 25.06 -35.80 -15.59
CA ALA A 380 23.60 -35.81 -15.58
C ALA A 380 23.10 -37.08 -14.88
N ALA A 381 22.28 -36.94 -13.83
CA ALA A 381 21.13 -37.80 -13.54
C ALA A 381 20.47 -37.37 -12.22
N SER A 382 19.24 -36.90 -12.33
CA SER A 382 18.14 -37.09 -11.39
C SER A 382 18.48 -37.67 -10.01
N SER A 383 18.59 -36.83 -8.99
CA SER A 383 18.35 -37.27 -7.62
C SER A 383 17.51 -36.23 -6.88
N ALA A 384 16.23 -36.55 -6.72
CA ALA A 384 15.33 -35.87 -5.79
C ALA A 384 15.96 -35.87 -4.39
N LEU A 385 16.32 -34.69 -3.89
CA LEU A 385 16.83 -34.51 -2.53
C LEU A 385 15.67 -34.57 -1.54
N VAL A 386 15.22 -35.79 -1.21
CA VAL A 386 14.38 -36.05 -0.03
C VAL A 386 15.29 -35.96 1.20
N ARG A 387 15.30 -34.81 1.89
CA ARG A 387 15.95 -34.72 3.21
C ARG A 387 15.07 -35.38 4.27
N LYS A 388 15.47 -36.58 4.69
CA LYS A 388 14.96 -37.25 5.89
C LYS A 388 15.46 -36.47 7.12
N ALA A 389 14.56 -35.81 7.85
CA ALA A 389 14.91 -35.12 9.09
C ALA A 389 15.43 -36.13 10.13
N LYS A 390 16.68 -35.95 10.57
CA LYS A 390 17.24 -36.71 11.70
C LYS A 390 16.53 -36.27 12.98
N ALA A 391 15.99 -37.23 13.71
CA ALA A 391 15.38 -37.05 15.02
C ALA A 391 16.34 -36.36 16.00
N LYS A 392 15.91 -35.21 16.53
CA LYS A 392 16.61 -34.49 17.59
C LYS A 392 16.26 -35.17 18.92
N ARG A 393 17.13 -36.08 19.39
CA ARG A 393 17.02 -36.66 20.76
C ARG A 393 17.09 -35.52 21.78
N GLY A 394 16.15 -35.53 22.72
CA GLY A 394 15.99 -34.51 23.75
C GLY A 394 17.22 -34.36 24.64
N ALA A 395 17.72 -33.13 24.72
CA ALA A 395 18.60 -32.67 25.79
C ALA A 395 17.84 -31.55 26.51
N GLY A 396 17.13 -31.92 27.58
CA GLY A 396 16.26 -30.99 28.31
C GLY A 396 15.63 -31.59 29.56
N ALA A 397 16.37 -32.42 30.31
CA ALA A 397 15.91 -32.92 31.61
C ALA A 397 17.10 -33.29 32.51
N ARG A 398 17.99 -32.32 32.80
CA ARG A 398 18.97 -32.46 33.89
C ARG A 398 19.53 -31.11 34.36
N ALA A 399 18.63 -30.19 34.73
CA ALA A 399 19.01 -28.95 35.41
C ALA A 399 17.83 -28.42 36.26
N LYS A 400 17.31 -29.24 37.19
CA LYS A 400 16.37 -28.76 38.23
C LYS A 400 16.29 -29.63 39.50
N ALA A 401 17.34 -30.40 39.79
CA ALA A 401 17.47 -31.18 41.02
C ALA A 401 18.85 -30.96 41.64
N LYS A 402 19.15 -29.72 42.05
CA LYS A 402 20.27 -29.32 42.92
C LYS A 402 20.10 -27.85 43.34
N ALA A 403 18.98 -27.52 43.98
CA ALA A 403 18.75 -26.21 44.60
C ALA A 403 17.80 -26.31 45.82
N GLY A 404 17.87 -27.44 46.55
CA GLY A 404 17.05 -27.70 47.74
C GLY A 404 17.81 -28.56 48.74
N ALA A 405 18.99 -28.08 49.16
CA ALA A 405 19.76 -28.66 50.27
C ALA A 405 20.86 -27.67 50.70
N LYS A 406 20.45 -26.49 51.19
CA LYS A 406 21.31 -25.57 51.97
C LYS A 406 20.46 -24.47 52.60
N ALA A 407 19.59 -24.87 53.53
CA ALA A 407 18.92 -23.97 54.45
C ALA A 407 18.57 -24.77 55.71
N GLU A 408 19.58 -25.15 56.48
CA GLU A 408 19.47 -25.50 57.91
C GLU A 408 20.90 -25.62 58.48
N ALA A 409 21.06 -25.19 59.74
CA ALA A 409 22.30 -25.14 60.54
C ALA A 409 23.21 -23.89 60.39
N LYS A 410 22.75 -22.77 60.98
CA LYS A 410 23.55 -22.02 61.97
C LYS A 410 22.61 -21.21 62.88
N ALA A 411 22.25 -21.85 64.00
CA ALA A 411 22.28 -21.23 65.32
C ALA A 411 23.45 -21.89 66.06
#